data_AF-A0A2S7X9C4-F1
#
_entry.id   AF-A0A2S7X9C4-F1
#
_cell.length_a   1.000
_cell.length_b   1.000
_cell.length_c   1.000
_cell.angle_alpha   90.00
_cell.angle_beta   90.00
_cell.angle_gamma   90.00
#
_symmetry.space_group_name_H-M   'P 1'
#
loop_
_entity.id
_entity.type
_entity.pdbx_description
1 polymer ?
#
loop_
_entity_poly.entity_id
_entity_poly.type
_entity_poly.pdbx_seq_one_letter_code
_entity_poly.pdbx_strand_id
1 'polypeptide(L)'
;MDNLITQLLFSASITGPICLMLFLGVILKRINLINDNFIEIASKLVFQVTLPAMLFLSIVSADHDFSSSSRLIIYGLIANFLFFLFTTFSTKFVFKNKQDHGVIIQGGFRANTAIIALAYVANAYGDPGVALAAIYVAVTTVLYNIQAVITLTPKEDHSEKQAFGVIIKTLTKNPLIISILLAVICSFLSIPIPEMVTQAGQYFANMTLPLALLCAGGSLNLNSMREEKGSTWFATSYKLILSPIFITLGGILLGFRGLDLGLLFFMSAAPTAAASYVMARAMGGNATLAANIIAQTTVASLITCTLGIFVLSSFGLI
;
A
#
# COMPACT_ATOMS: atom_id res chain seq x y z
N MET A 1 -32.02 5.14 -12.04
CA MET A 1 -31.59 3.94 -11.30
C MET A 1 -30.46 3.22 -12.05
N ASP A 2 -30.51 3.19 -13.38
CA ASP A 2 -29.46 2.59 -14.23
C ASP A 2 -28.05 3.11 -13.93
N ASN A 3 -27.89 4.42 -13.70
CA ASN A 3 -26.57 5.00 -13.42
C ASN A 3 -25.95 4.49 -12.09
N LEU A 4 -26.75 4.28 -11.03
CA LEU A 4 -26.23 3.77 -9.75
C LEU A 4 -25.83 2.29 -9.85
N ILE A 5 -26.59 1.49 -10.58
CA ILE A 5 -26.24 0.08 -10.82
C ILE A 5 -24.95 0.00 -11.63
N THR A 6 -24.79 0.83 -12.66
CA THR A 6 -23.55 0.92 -13.44
C THR A 6 -22.34 1.30 -12.58
N GLN A 7 -22.48 2.29 -11.69
CA GLN A 7 -21.38 2.68 -10.79
C GLN A 7 -21.03 1.59 -9.78
N LEU A 8 -22.04 0.87 -9.28
CA LEU A 8 -21.82 -0.27 -8.40
C LEU A 8 -21.07 -1.40 -9.13
N LEU A 9 -21.51 -1.74 -10.35
CA LEU A 9 -20.84 -2.74 -11.19
C LEU A 9 -19.40 -2.34 -11.53
N PHE A 10 -19.14 -1.07 -11.81
CA PHE A 10 -17.79 -0.53 -12.02
C PHE A 10 -16.91 -0.67 -10.77
N SER A 11 -17.43 -0.27 -9.60
CA SER A 11 -16.67 -0.43 -8.35
C SER A 11 -16.36 -1.91 -8.04
N ALA A 12 -17.31 -2.81 -8.32
CA ALA A 12 -17.14 -4.24 -8.15
C ALA A 12 -16.19 -4.86 -9.19
N SER A 13 -16.11 -4.34 -10.41
CA SER A 13 -15.15 -4.85 -11.41
C SER A 13 -13.70 -4.52 -11.05
N ILE A 14 -13.47 -3.40 -10.34
CA ILE A 14 -12.14 -3.02 -9.86
C ILE A 14 -11.71 -3.90 -8.67
N THR A 15 -12.55 -4.00 -7.64
CA THR A 15 -12.19 -4.73 -6.41
C THR A 15 -12.39 -6.24 -6.54
N GLY A 16 -13.32 -6.70 -7.36
CA GLY A 16 -13.72 -8.10 -7.52
C GLY A 16 -12.57 -9.05 -7.83
N PRO A 17 -11.74 -8.82 -8.86
CA PRO A 17 -10.59 -9.69 -9.15
C PRO A 17 -9.60 -9.78 -7.99
N ILE A 18 -9.40 -8.67 -7.26
CA ILE A 18 -8.50 -8.61 -6.11
C ILE A 18 -9.07 -9.41 -4.94
N CYS A 19 -10.38 -9.24 -4.66
CA CYS A 19 -11.11 -10.06 -3.70
C CYS A 19 -10.96 -11.55 -4.02
N LEU A 20 -11.21 -11.95 -5.27
CA LEU A 20 -11.14 -13.34 -5.71
C LEU A 20 -9.73 -13.92 -5.51
N MET A 21 -8.68 -13.17 -5.83
CA MET A 21 -7.30 -13.62 -5.62
C MET A 21 -6.93 -13.76 -4.15
N LEU A 22 -7.38 -12.83 -3.30
CA LEU A 22 -7.21 -12.93 -1.84
C LEU A 22 -7.95 -14.16 -1.28
N PHE A 23 -9.21 -14.36 -1.66
CA PHE A 23 -10.00 -15.53 -1.25
C PHE A 23 -9.38 -16.83 -1.74
N LEU A 24 -8.89 -16.86 -2.98
CA LEU A 24 -8.18 -18.02 -3.51
C LEU A 24 -6.94 -18.33 -2.67
N GLY A 25 -6.14 -17.33 -2.31
CA GLY A 25 -5.00 -17.49 -1.41
C GLY A 25 -5.37 -18.13 -0.06
N VAL A 26 -6.48 -17.68 0.55
CA VAL A 26 -7.02 -18.27 1.79
C VAL A 26 -7.41 -19.74 1.57
N ILE A 27 -8.11 -20.06 0.48
CA ILE A 27 -8.53 -21.42 0.16
C ILE A 27 -7.33 -22.33 -0.06
N LEU A 28 -6.36 -21.91 -0.87
CA LEU A 28 -5.16 -22.68 -1.18
C LEU A 28 -4.34 -22.99 0.09
N LYS A 29 -4.25 -22.03 1.02
CA LYS A 29 -3.62 -22.24 2.32
C LYS A 29 -4.41 -23.24 3.18
N ARG A 30 -5.74 -23.14 3.19
CA ARG A 30 -6.62 -24.01 3.99
C ARG A 30 -6.61 -25.46 3.52
N ILE A 31 -6.49 -25.71 2.22
CA ILE A 31 -6.35 -27.06 1.65
C ILE A 31 -4.89 -27.56 1.66
N ASN A 32 -3.97 -26.79 2.24
CA ASN A 32 -2.53 -27.08 2.30
C ASN A 32 -1.83 -27.21 0.94
N LEU A 33 -2.38 -26.63 -0.14
CA LEU A 33 -1.68 -26.53 -1.42
C LEU A 33 -0.50 -25.56 -1.34
N ILE A 34 -0.67 -24.47 -0.59
CA ILE A 34 0.41 -23.56 -0.20
C ILE A 34 0.57 -23.55 1.32
N ASN A 35 1.79 -23.28 1.79
CA ASN A 35 2.13 -23.22 3.20
C ASN A 35 2.87 -21.92 3.55
N ASP A 36 3.23 -21.73 4.82
CA ASP A 36 3.88 -20.47 5.27
C ASP A 36 5.24 -20.28 4.62
N ASN A 37 5.97 -21.37 4.38
CA ASN A 37 7.25 -21.33 3.68
C ASN A 37 7.10 -20.86 2.22
N PHE A 38 6.10 -21.38 1.50
CA PHE A 38 5.79 -20.91 0.14
C PHE A 38 5.45 -19.41 0.16
N ILE A 39 4.55 -18.98 1.05
CA ILE A 39 4.14 -17.57 1.17
C ILE A 39 5.36 -16.68 1.45
N GLU A 40 6.26 -17.09 2.34
CA GLU A 40 7.47 -16.34 2.66
C GLU A 40 8.41 -16.21 1.44
N ILE A 41 8.72 -17.33 0.77
CA ILE A 41 9.63 -17.35 -0.39
C ILE A 41 9.02 -16.58 -1.56
N ALA A 42 7.74 -16.81 -1.86
CA ALA A 42 7.03 -16.14 -2.93
C ALA A 42 6.92 -14.63 -2.67
N SER A 43 6.64 -14.20 -1.43
CA SER A 43 6.63 -12.78 -1.08
C SER A 43 8.00 -12.12 -1.23
N LYS A 44 9.08 -12.83 -0.89
CA LYS A 44 10.46 -12.37 -1.14
C LYS A 44 10.74 -12.23 -2.63
N LEU A 45 10.36 -13.22 -3.45
CA LEU A 45 10.50 -13.18 -4.90
C LEU A 45 9.74 -11.98 -5.49
N VAL A 46 8.50 -11.76 -5.04
CA VAL A 46 7.69 -10.61 -5.46
C VAL A 46 8.41 -9.31 -5.15
N PHE A 47 8.81 -9.10 -3.90
CA PHE A 47 9.36 -7.82 -3.47
C PHE A 47 10.76 -7.53 -4.02
N GLN A 48 11.58 -8.57 -4.24
CA GLN A 48 12.97 -8.43 -4.66
C GLN A 48 13.18 -8.49 -6.17
N VAL A 49 12.24 -9.11 -6.91
CA VAL A 49 12.43 -9.38 -8.35
C VAL A 49 11.24 -8.90 -9.17
N THR A 50 10.05 -9.48 -8.93
CA THR A 50 8.93 -9.30 -9.87
C THR A 50 8.35 -7.90 -9.82
N LEU A 51 8.14 -7.37 -8.62
CA LEU A 51 7.60 -6.04 -8.40
C LEU A 51 8.60 -4.96 -8.87
N PRO A 52 9.90 -5.02 -8.52
CA PRO A 52 10.89 -4.15 -9.14
C PRO A 52 10.87 -4.19 -10.68
N ALA A 53 10.75 -5.37 -11.31
CA ALA A 53 10.66 -5.47 -12.77
C ALA A 53 9.38 -4.80 -13.32
N MET A 54 8.23 -5.02 -12.67
CA MET A 54 6.96 -4.39 -13.01
C MET A 54 7.06 -2.85 -12.98
N LEU A 55 7.58 -2.29 -11.88
CA LEU A 55 7.70 -0.84 -11.72
C LEU A 55 8.70 -0.25 -12.71
N PHE A 56 9.81 -0.94 -12.97
CA PHE A 56 10.81 -0.51 -13.94
C PHE A 56 10.22 -0.41 -15.35
N LEU A 57 9.58 -1.49 -15.81
CA LEU A 57 8.99 -1.56 -17.15
C LEU A 57 7.83 -0.57 -17.32
N SER A 58 7.02 -0.39 -16.28
CA SER A 58 5.91 0.58 -16.32
C SER A 58 6.40 2.01 -16.50
N ILE A 59 7.53 2.37 -15.87
CA ILE A 59 8.11 3.70 -15.98
C ILE A 59 8.81 3.90 -17.35
N VAL A 60 9.59 2.92 -17.81
CA VAL A 60 10.32 3.05 -19.08
C VAL A 60 9.37 3.05 -20.28
N SER A 61 8.26 2.32 -20.20
CA SER A 61 7.27 2.22 -21.30
C SER A 61 6.27 3.37 -21.31
N ALA A 62 6.22 4.20 -20.26
CA ALA A 62 5.28 5.30 -20.18
C ALA A 62 5.87 6.57 -20.81
N ASP A 63 5.12 7.19 -21.74
CA ASP A 63 5.34 8.58 -22.20
C ASP A 63 4.88 9.57 -21.12
N HIS A 64 5.44 9.46 -19.91
CA HIS A 64 4.96 10.18 -18.74
C HIS A 64 5.76 11.46 -18.53
N ASP A 65 5.08 12.62 -18.56
CA ASP A 65 5.67 13.88 -18.12
C ASP A 65 5.74 13.90 -16.59
N PHE A 66 6.90 13.55 -16.03
CA PHE A 66 7.16 13.56 -14.59
C PHE A 66 6.89 14.92 -13.92
N SER A 67 6.97 16.03 -14.67
CA SER A 67 6.67 17.37 -14.17
C SER A 67 5.21 17.50 -13.76
N SER A 68 4.31 16.95 -14.58
CA SER A 68 2.85 16.98 -14.35
C SER A 68 2.44 16.28 -13.04
N SER A 69 3.21 15.27 -12.62
CA SER A 69 2.91 14.42 -11.47
C SER A 69 3.49 14.90 -10.15
N SER A 70 4.42 15.87 -10.21
CA SER A 70 5.08 16.43 -9.03
C SER A 70 4.08 16.99 -8.01
N ARG A 71 3.03 17.67 -8.49
CA ARG A 71 1.96 18.26 -7.66
C ARG A 71 1.21 17.18 -6.87
N LEU A 72 0.85 16.07 -7.51
CA LEU A 72 0.18 14.95 -6.87
C LEU A 72 1.07 14.29 -5.82
N ILE A 73 2.35 14.06 -6.15
CA ILE A 73 3.31 13.40 -5.27
C ILE A 73 3.56 14.24 -4.01
N ILE A 74 3.82 15.54 -4.17
CA ILE A 74 4.04 16.47 -3.07
C ILE A 74 2.80 16.53 -2.18
N TYR A 75 1.61 16.65 -2.77
CA TYR A 75 0.36 16.61 -2.02
C TYR A 75 0.22 15.31 -1.23
N GLY A 76 0.41 14.16 -1.88
CA GLY A 76 0.32 12.85 -1.25
C GLY A 76 1.27 12.69 -0.07
N LEU A 77 2.52 13.13 -0.20
CA LEU A 77 3.50 13.09 0.88
C LEU A 77 3.08 13.97 2.06
N ILE A 78 2.67 15.21 1.80
CA ILE A 78 2.22 16.14 2.84
C ILE A 78 0.97 15.60 3.54
N ALA A 79 -0.03 15.14 2.78
CA ALA A 79 -1.27 14.61 3.33
C ALA A 79 -1.04 13.36 4.19
N ASN A 80 -0.19 12.43 3.74
CA ASN A 80 0.20 11.26 4.55
C ASN A 80 0.98 11.65 5.81
N PHE A 81 1.88 12.64 5.71
CA PHE A 81 2.62 13.14 6.85
C PHE A 81 1.71 13.82 7.90
N LEU A 82 0.79 14.67 7.46
CA LEU A 82 -0.20 15.30 8.33
C LEU A 82 -1.13 14.26 8.96
N PHE A 83 -1.57 13.27 8.19
CA PHE A 83 -2.40 12.19 8.70
C PHE A 83 -1.66 11.32 9.74
N PHE A 84 -0.35 11.11 9.54
CA PHE A 84 0.51 10.47 10.53
C PHE A 84 0.57 11.27 11.84
N LEU A 85 0.77 12.60 11.78
CA LEU A 85 0.75 13.46 12.97
C LEU A 85 -0.60 13.41 13.68
N PHE A 86 -1.69 13.50 12.92
CA PHE A 86 -3.06 13.39 13.43
C PHE A 86 -3.31 12.05 14.14
N THR A 87 -2.93 10.94 13.51
CA THR A 87 -3.05 9.58 14.09
C THR A 87 -2.21 9.45 15.36
N THR A 88 -0.98 9.98 15.35
CA THR A 88 -0.08 9.99 16.50
C THR A 88 -0.64 10.79 17.67
N PHE A 89 -1.20 11.96 17.40
CA PHE A 89 -1.80 12.82 18.41
C PHE A 89 -3.03 12.17 19.00
N SER A 90 -4.01 11.81 18.17
CA SER A 90 -5.29 11.24 18.61
C SER A 90 -5.16 9.90 19.35
N THR A 91 -4.23 9.02 18.93
CA THR A 91 -3.96 7.75 19.66
C THR A 91 -3.58 8.01 21.12
N LYS A 92 -2.81 9.07 21.40
CA LYS A 92 -2.38 9.42 22.77
C LYS A 92 -3.54 9.88 23.66
N PHE A 93 -4.60 10.45 23.08
CA PHE A 93 -5.79 10.85 23.85
C PHE A 93 -6.69 9.65 24.15
N VAL A 94 -6.82 8.73 23.20
CA VAL A 94 -7.72 7.58 23.33
C VAL A 94 -7.12 6.48 24.20
N PHE A 95 -5.84 6.17 24.04
CA PHE A 95 -5.17 5.10 24.78
C PHE A 95 -4.23 5.67 25.84
N LYS A 96 -4.58 5.48 27.12
CA LYS A 96 -3.73 5.91 28.24
C LYS A 96 -2.45 5.07 28.41
N ASN A 97 -2.53 3.77 28.12
CA ASN A 97 -1.36 2.89 28.13
C ASN A 97 -0.56 3.04 26.83
N LYS A 98 0.74 3.35 26.96
CA LYS A 98 1.65 3.61 25.84
C LYS A 98 2.19 2.36 25.15
N GLN A 99 2.05 1.18 25.76
CA GLN A 99 2.70 -0.05 25.32
C GLN A 99 2.43 -0.40 23.84
N ASP A 100 1.19 -0.21 23.39
CA ASP A 100 0.78 -0.55 22.02
C ASP A 100 0.66 0.66 21.07
N HIS A 101 1.01 1.88 21.53
CA HIS A 101 0.83 3.11 20.72
C HIS A 101 1.52 3.00 19.36
N GLY A 102 2.77 2.55 19.32
CA GLY A 102 3.52 2.44 18.08
C GLY A 102 2.84 1.54 17.05
N VAL A 103 2.33 0.40 17.50
CA VAL A 103 1.62 -0.57 16.63
C VAL A 103 0.28 -0.03 16.17
N ILE A 104 -0.49 0.62 17.05
CA ILE A 104 -1.80 1.22 16.72
C ILE A 104 -1.62 2.35 15.69
N ILE A 105 -0.68 3.26 15.94
CA ILE A 105 -0.40 4.39 15.04
C ILE A 105 0.03 3.87 13.68
N GLN A 106 1.00 2.94 13.64
CA GLN A 106 1.46 2.33 12.40
C GLN A 106 0.33 1.65 11.64
N GLY A 107 -0.55 0.93 12.36
CA GLY A 107 -1.75 0.33 11.78
C GLY A 107 -2.66 1.34 11.11
N GLY A 108 -2.84 2.51 11.72
CA GLY A 108 -3.72 3.58 11.22
C GLY A 108 -3.20 4.32 9.98
N PHE A 109 -1.88 4.56 9.88
CA PHE A 109 -1.35 5.35 8.75
C PHE A 109 -0.79 4.50 7.60
N ARG A 110 -0.12 3.37 7.88
CA ARG A 110 0.73 2.68 6.92
C ARG A 110 -0.06 1.79 5.95
N ALA A 111 -0.35 2.32 4.77
CA ALA A 111 -1.10 1.61 3.72
C ALA A 111 -0.24 0.58 2.95
N ASN A 112 -0.88 -0.47 2.46
CA ASN A 112 -0.31 -1.48 1.57
C ASN A 112 -0.27 -0.99 0.12
N THR A 113 0.56 0.03 -0.12
CA THR A 113 0.62 0.74 -1.41
C THR A 113 1.22 -0.11 -2.52
N ALA A 114 2.24 -0.90 -2.20
CA ALA A 114 3.02 -1.65 -3.17
C ALA A 114 2.34 -2.93 -3.70
N ILE A 115 1.31 -3.43 -3.02
CA ILE A 115 0.60 -4.66 -3.43
C ILE A 115 -0.87 -4.35 -3.70
N ILE A 116 -1.65 -4.05 -2.65
CA ILE A 116 -3.11 -3.96 -2.78
C ILE A 116 -3.52 -2.66 -3.48
N ALA A 117 -2.94 -1.51 -3.11
CA ALA A 117 -3.26 -0.26 -3.81
C ALA A 117 -2.82 -0.32 -5.28
N LEU A 118 -1.62 -0.84 -5.54
CA LEU A 118 -1.12 -1.01 -6.90
C LEU A 118 -2.02 -1.92 -7.73
N ALA A 119 -2.56 -3.00 -7.15
CA ALA A 119 -3.53 -3.85 -7.81
C ALA A 119 -4.83 -3.10 -8.15
N TYR A 120 -5.35 -2.26 -7.23
CA TYR A 120 -6.53 -1.43 -7.51
C TYR A 120 -6.26 -0.46 -8.65
N VAL A 121 -5.11 0.22 -8.63
CA VAL A 121 -4.72 1.17 -9.69
C VAL A 121 -4.54 0.46 -11.03
N ALA A 122 -3.86 -0.68 -11.06
CA ALA A 122 -3.67 -1.46 -12.28
C ALA A 122 -5.00 -1.91 -12.90
N ASN A 123 -5.96 -2.33 -12.06
CA ASN A 123 -7.27 -2.75 -12.52
C ASN A 123 -8.12 -1.55 -13.01
N ALA A 124 -8.05 -0.42 -12.32
CA ALA A 124 -8.83 0.77 -12.66
C ALA A 124 -8.29 1.57 -13.86
N TYR A 125 -6.96 1.67 -13.99
CA TYR A 125 -6.30 2.62 -14.88
C TYR A 125 -5.23 2.02 -15.81
N GLY A 126 -4.94 0.72 -15.68
CA GLY A 126 -3.93 0.05 -16.51
C GLY A 126 -2.52 0.61 -16.33
N ASP A 127 -1.67 0.41 -17.34
CA ASP A 127 -0.25 0.75 -17.31
C ASP A 127 0.06 2.23 -17.00
N PRO A 128 -0.68 3.22 -17.54
CA PRO A 128 -0.45 4.63 -17.18
C PRO A 128 -0.63 4.90 -15.69
N GLY A 129 -1.64 4.30 -15.07
CA GLY A 129 -1.87 4.41 -13.63
C GLY A 129 -0.75 3.74 -12.82
N VAL A 130 -0.28 2.58 -13.27
CA VAL A 130 0.82 1.83 -12.61
C VAL A 130 2.12 2.64 -12.63
N ALA A 131 2.44 3.32 -13.74
CA ALA A 131 3.63 4.14 -13.83
C ALA A 131 3.63 5.29 -12.79
N LEU A 132 2.52 6.03 -12.69
CA LEU A 132 2.39 7.08 -11.67
C LEU A 132 2.37 6.50 -10.25
N ALA A 133 1.68 5.39 -10.05
CA ALA A 133 1.64 4.68 -8.77
C ALA A 133 3.02 4.18 -8.33
N ALA A 134 3.87 3.75 -9.25
CA ALA A 134 5.23 3.32 -8.94
C ALA A 134 6.02 4.43 -8.23
N ILE A 135 6.00 5.64 -8.80
CA ILE A 135 6.70 6.80 -8.24
C ILE A 135 6.12 7.15 -6.87
N TYR A 136 4.79 7.16 -6.75
CA TYR A 136 4.10 7.40 -5.49
C TYR A 136 4.50 6.36 -4.42
N VAL A 137 4.55 5.08 -4.77
CA VAL A 137 4.97 3.98 -3.90
C VAL A 137 6.42 4.16 -3.45
N ALA A 138 7.34 4.56 -4.33
CA ALA A 138 8.75 4.80 -3.97
C ALA A 138 8.86 5.79 -2.81
N VAL A 139 8.28 6.98 -3.00
CA VAL A 139 8.43 8.08 -2.04
C VAL A 139 7.64 7.83 -0.76
N THR A 140 6.44 7.26 -0.85
CA THR A 140 5.64 6.92 0.34
C THR A 140 6.23 5.76 1.12
N THR A 141 6.92 4.82 0.47
CA THR A 141 7.64 3.74 1.17
C THR A 141 8.75 4.29 2.06
N VAL A 142 9.51 5.29 1.59
CA VAL A 142 10.53 5.98 2.40
C VAL A 142 9.85 6.67 3.59
N LEU A 143 8.80 7.45 3.33
CA LEU A 143 8.06 8.17 4.36
C LEU A 143 7.51 7.22 5.44
N TYR A 144 6.85 6.13 5.03
CA TYR A 144 6.26 5.16 5.94
C TYR A 144 7.29 4.38 6.75
N ASN A 145 8.46 4.09 6.19
CA ASN A 145 9.54 3.45 6.95
C ASN A 145 10.09 4.40 8.02
N ILE A 146 10.28 5.68 7.69
CA ILE A 146 10.70 6.70 8.66
C ILE A 146 9.68 6.82 9.79
N GLN A 147 8.41 7.01 9.44
CA GLN A 147 7.32 7.13 10.41
C GLN A 147 7.20 5.88 11.29
N ALA A 148 7.34 4.69 10.72
CA ALA A 148 7.31 3.44 11.45
C ALA A 148 8.43 3.34 12.49
N VAL A 149 9.67 3.68 12.11
CA VAL A 149 10.80 3.74 13.06
C VAL A 149 10.49 4.72 14.20
N ILE A 150 10.05 5.94 13.86
CA ILE A 150 9.71 6.97 14.85
C ILE A 150 8.66 6.46 15.85
N THR A 151 7.67 5.70 15.38
CA THR A 151 6.58 5.21 16.24
C THR A 151 6.91 3.97 17.05
N LEU A 152 7.75 3.07 16.52
CA LEU A 152 8.04 1.78 17.14
C LEU A 152 9.29 1.82 18.02
N THR A 153 10.21 2.76 17.81
CA THR A 153 11.37 2.92 18.69
C THR A 153 10.92 3.43 20.06
N PRO A 154 11.27 2.75 21.16
CA PRO A 154 10.99 3.22 22.52
C PRO A 154 11.58 4.61 22.78
N LYS A 155 10.88 5.44 23.57
CA LYS A 155 11.30 6.83 23.82
C LYS A 155 12.65 6.99 24.49
N GLU A 156 13.07 5.97 25.22
CA GLU A 156 14.34 5.92 25.95
C GLU A 156 15.53 5.61 25.03
N ASP A 157 15.26 5.15 23.80
CA ASP A 157 16.26 4.65 22.84
C ASP A 157 16.28 5.48 21.54
N HIS A 158 15.69 6.68 21.54
CA HIS A 158 15.71 7.59 20.39
C HIS A 158 17.11 8.18 20.17
N SER A 159 18.05 7.41 19.62
CA SER A 159 19.27 7.96 19.05
C SER A 159 18.99 8.47 17.64
N GLU A 160 19.13 9.78 17.40
CA GLU A 160 19.00 10.40 16.07
C GLU A 160 19.88 9.71 15.00
N LYS A 161 21.04 9.18 15.42
CA LYS A 161 21.95 8.41 14.56
C LYS A 161 21.33 7.12 14.03
N GLN A 162 20.45 6.47 14.79
CA GLN A 162 19.80 5.23 14.40
C GLN A 162 18.72 5.48 13.34
N ALA A 163 17.94 6.56 13.48
CA ALA A 163 16.94 6.96 12.49
C ALA A 163 17.60 7.31 11.13
N PHE A 164 18.69 8.09 11.16
CA PHE A 164 19.43 8.45 9.94
C PHE A 164 20.06 7.23 9.25
N GLY A 165 20.65 6.30 10.03
CA GLY A 165 21.21 5.06 9.50
C GLY A 165 20.15 4.16 8.83
N VAL A 166 18.94 4.11 9.37
CA VAL A 166 17.83 3.35 8.76
C VAL A 166 17.36 4.00 7.46
N ILE A 167 17.31 5.34 7.38
CA ILE A 167 16.95 6.06 6.15
C ILE A 167 17.92 5.73 5.03
N ILE A 168 19.22 5.90 5.26
CA ILE A 168 20.25 5.63 4.26
C ILE A 168 20.20 4.15 3.82
N LYS A 169 20.09 3.23 4.77
CA LYS A 169 20.00 1.80 4.47
C LYS A 169 18.73 1.46 3.67
N THR A 170 17.62 2.10 3.98
CA THR A 170 16.35 1.91 3.25
C THR A 170 16.46 2.43 1.82
N LEU A 171 17.01 3.63 1.61
CA LEU A 171 17.19 4.21 0.28
C LEU A 171 18.13 3.36 -0.58
N THR A 172 19.25 2.90 0.00
CA THR A 172 20.30 2.19 -0.73
C THR A 172 20.05 0.70 -0.93
N LYS A 173 19.19 0.07 -0.12
CA LYS A 173 18.93 -1.38 -0.19
C LYS A 173 17.52 -1.76 -0.57
N ASN A 174 16.61 -0.79 -0.76
CA ASN A 174 15.24 -1.11 -1.17
C ASN A 174 15.18 -1.35 -2.68
N PRO A 175 14.90 -2.59 -3.13
CA PRO A 175 14.90 -2.94 -4.55
C PRO A 175 13.87 -2.15 -5.36
N LEU A 176 12.76 -1.71 -4.75
CA LEU A 176 11.77 -0.86 -5.43
C LEU A 176 12.31 0.52 -5.74
N ILE A 177 13.01 1.14 -4.78
CA ILE A 177 13.60 2.47 -4.96
C ILE A 177 14.70 2.40 -6.02
N ILE A 178 15.57 1.38 -5.94
CA ILE A 178 16.64 1.16 -6.91
C ILE A 178 16.05 0.98 -8.32
N SER A 179 15.04 0.12 -8.46
CA SER A 179 14.35 -0.11 -9.74
C SER A 179 13.77 1.19 -10.31
N ILE A 180 13.03 1.96 -9.51
CA ILE A 180 12.39 3.20 -9.97
C ILE A 180 13.43 4.24 -10.37
N LEU A 181 14.51 4.40 -9.59
CA LEU A 181 15.59 5.32 -9.94
C LEU A 181 16.28 4.92 -11.25
N LEU A 182 16.57 3.63 -11.43
CA LEU A 182 17.14 3.12 -12.68
C LEU A 182 16.18 3.35 -13.86
N ALA A 183 14.88 3.12 -13.65
CA ALA A 183 13.86 3.32 -14.67
C ALA A 183 13.75 4.79 -15.12
N VAL A 184 13.74 5.71 -14.16
CA VAL A 184 13.73 7.16 -14.42
C VAL A 184 14.99 7.58 -15.16
N ILE A 185 16.17 7.10 -14.75
CA ILE A 185 17.44 7.39 -15.43
C ILE A 185 17.42 6.85 -16.87
N CYS A 186 16.98 5.60 -17.08
CA CYS A 186 16.89 5.00 -18.41
C CYS A 186 15.89 5.74 -19.31
N SER A 187 14.73 6.11 -18.79
CA SER A 187 13.71 6.90 -19.50
C SER A 187 14.25 8.28 -19.87
N PHE A 188 14.86 9.01 -18.92
CA PHE A 188 15.41 10.35 -19.17
C PHE A 188 16.57 10.35 -20.18
N LEU A 189 17.44 9.36 -20.11
CA LEU A 189 18.56 9.20 -21.06
C LEU A 189 18.13 8.55 -22.39
N SER A 190 16.84 8.19 -22.55
CA SER A 190 16.31 7.48 -23.72
C SER A 190 17.14 6.22 -24.06
N ILE A 191 17.58 5.49 -23.03
CA ILE A 191 18.41 4.28 -23.21
C ILE A 191 17.51 3.20 -23.84
N PRO A 192 17.81 2.73 -25.06
CA PRO A 192 17.02 1.69 -25.68
C PRO A 192 17.20 0.37 -24.92
N ILE A 193 16.10 -0.20 -24.45
CA ILE A 193 16.10 -1.51 -23.80
C ILE A 193 15.83 -2.58 -24.86
N PRO A 194 16.71 -3.60 -25.01
CA PRO A 194 16.49 -4.65 -25.97
C PRO A 194 15.15 -5.36 -25.75
N GLU A 195 14.44 -5.64 -26.83
CA GLU A 195 13.10 -6.25 -26.77
C GLU A 195 13.09 -7.57 -25.99
N MET A 196 14.14 -8.39 -26.13
CA MET A 196 14.33 -9.63 -25.37
C MET A 196 14.32 -9.40 -23.85
N VAL A 197 14.95 -8.33 -23.37
CA VAL A 197 15.00 -7.98 -21.94
C VAL A 197 13.64 -7.49 -21.47
N THR A 198 12.98 -6.65 -22.28
CA THR A 198 11.64 -6.15 -21.99
C THR A 198 10.62 -7.29 -21.90
N GLN A 199 10.61 -8.21 -22.86
CA GLN A 199 9.73 -9.39 -22.85
C GLN A 199 10.01 -10.31 -21.65
N ALA A 200 11.29 -10.57 -21.35
CA ALA A 200 11.66 -11.37 -20.18
C ALA A 200 11.21 -10.71 -18.87
N GLY A 201 11.43 -9.40 -18.74
CA GLY A 201 10.95 -8.63 -17.60
C GLY A 201 9.42 -8.62 -17.50
N GLN A 202 8.71 -8.62 -18.63
CA GLN A 202 7.25 -8.65 -18.64
C GLN A 202 6.68 -9.96 -18.09
N TYR A 203 7.36 -11.10 -18.31
CA TYR A 203 6.97 -12.35 -17.65
C TYR A 203 7.00 -12.24 -16.13
N PHE A 204 8.03 -11.61 -15.57
CA PHE A 204 8.10 -11.33 -14.14
C PHE A 204 7.05 -10.29 -13.71
N ALA A 205 6.87 -9.21 -14.48
CA ALA A 205 5.89 -8.18 -14.18
C ALA A 205 4.47 -8.75 -14.07
N ASN A 206 4.06 -9.57 -15.05
CA ASN A 206 2.74 -10.22 -15.08
C ASN A 206 2.53 -11.20 -13.92
N MET A 207 3.60 -11.78 -13.37
CA MET A 207 3.52 -12.66 -12.20
C MET A 207 3.28 -11.89 -10.89
N THR A 208 3.64 -10.61 -10.84
CA THR A 208 3.70 -9.80 -9.61
C THR A 208 2.38 -9.74 -8.87
N LEU A 209 1.34 -9.14 -9.47
CA LEU A 209 0.06 -8.94 -8.79
C LEU A 209 -0.63 -10.27 -8.43
N PRO A 210 -0.71 -11.26 -9.35
CA PRO A 210 -1.30 -12.55 -9.02
C PRO A 210 -0.63 -13.24 -7.83
N LEU A 211 0.70 -13.34 -7.84
CA LEU A 211 1.44 -14.02 -6.78
C LEU A 211 1.38 -13.23 -5.45
N ALA A 212 1.48 -11.89 -5.52
CA ALA A 212 1.41 -11.04 -4.34
C ALA A 212 0.04 -11.10 -3.65
N LEU A 213 -1.06 -11.10 -4.41
CA LEU A 213 -2.41 -11.20 -3.88
C LEU A 213 -2.71 -12.60 -3.33
N LEU A 214 -2.24 -13.66 -3.98
CA LEU A 214 -2.33 -15.03 -3.44
C LEU A 214 -1.60 -15.14 -2.09
N CYS A 215 -0.38 -14.61 -2.00
CA CYS A 215 0.39 -14.61 -0.77
C CYS A 215 -0.27 -13.76 0.32
N ALA A 216 -0.78 -12.58 -0.03
CA ALA A 216 -1.50 -11.72 0.90
C ALA A 216 -2.74 -12.45 1.46
N GLY A 217 -3.53 -13.10 0.61
CA GLY A 217 -4.67 -13.91 1.02
C GLY A 217 -4.27 -15.09 1.91
N GLY A 218 -3.27 -15.87 1.49
CA GLY A 218 -2.77 -17.02 2.26
C GLY A 218 -2.15 -16.65 3.61
N SER A 219 -1.69 -15.41 3.77
CA SER A 219 -1.16 -14.89 5.04
C SER A 219 -2.24 -14.45 6.03
N LEU A 220 -3.51 -14.38 5.62
CA LEU A 220 -4.61 -13.98 6.49
C LEU A 220 -4.90 -15.05 7.53
N ASN A 221 -4.64 -14.72 8.80
CA ASN A 221 -5.01 -15.56 9.92
C ASN A 221 -6.37 -15.12 10.48
N LEU A 222 -7.45 -15.75 10.01
CA LEU A 222 -8.82 -15.43 10.46
C LEU A 222 -9.06 -15.77 11.94
N ASN A 223 -8.27 -16.68 12.53
CA ASN A 223 -8.42 -17.01 13.95
C ASN A 223 -7.91 -15.87 14.84
N SER A 224 -6.93 -15.09 14.38
CA SER A 224 -6.39 -13.98 15.16
C SER A 224 -7.36 -12.79 15.24
N MET A 225 -8.33 -12.69 14.31
CA MET A 225 -9.42 -11.71 14.37
C MET A 225 -10.37 -11.90 15.57
N ARG A 226 -10.42 -13.11 16.17
CA ARG A 226 -11.33 -13.38 17.31
C ARG A 226 -10.89 -12.76 18.63
N GLU A 227 -9.62 -12.40 18.76
CA GLU A 227 -9.10 -11.67 19.94
C GLU A 227 -9.32 -10.16 19.75
N GLU A 228 -10.58 -9.75 19.67
CA GLU A 228 -10.94 -8.36 19.42
C GLU A 228 -10.60 -7.46 20.61
N LYS A 229 -9.80 -6.42 20.34
CA LYS A 229 -9.46 -5.35 21.27
C LYS A 229 -9.87 -4.02 20.64
N GLY A 230 -10.30 -3.06 21.45
CA GLY A 230 -10.66 -1.72 20.98
C GLY A 230 -9.56 -1.00 20.19
N SER A 231 -8.29 -1.37 20.41
CA SER A 231 -7.13 -0.88 19.64
C SER A 231 -7.14 -1.30 18.17
N THR A 232 -7.58 -2.52 17.86
CA THR A 232 -7.63 -3.01 16.47
C THR A 232 -8.69 -2.27 15.66
N TRP A 233 -9.89 -2.10 16.22
CA TRP A 233 -10.96 -1.33 15.59
C TRP A 233 -10.61 0.14 15.42
N PHE A 234 -9.94 0.74 16.40
CA PHE A 234 -9.45 2.11 16.28
C PHE A 234 -8.49 2.26 15.11
N ALA A 235 -7.44 1.44 15.03
CA ALA A 235 -6.49 1.50 13.92
C ALA A 235 -7.16 1.22 12.56
N THR A 236 -8.09 0.26 12.52
CA THR A 236 -8.85 -0.10 11.31
C THR A 236 -9.69 1.08 10.81
N SER A 237 -10.45 1.75 11.68
CA SER A 237 -11.26 2.92 11.32
C SER A 237 -10.38 4.07 10.83
N TYR A 238 -9.22 4.26 11.44
CA TYR A 238 -8.26 5.27 10.97
C TYR A 238 -7.74 4.95 9.58
N LYS A 239 -7.37 3.71 9.32
CA LYS A 239 -6.83 3.30 8.01
C LYS A 239 -7.89 3.31 6.92
N LEU A 240 -9.04 2.69 7.15
CA LEU A 240 -10.01 2.43 6.08
C LEU A 240 -11.05 3.53 5.88
N ILE A 241 -11.24 4.42 6.86
CA ILE A 241 -12.25 5.48 6.80
C ILE A 241 -11.56 6.83 6.87
N LEU A 242 -10.87 7.15 7.98
CA LEU A 242 -10.34 8.50 8.18
C LEU A 242 -9.22 8.84 7.19
N SER A 243 -8.30 7.91 6.91
CA SER A 243 -7.18 8.14 5.99
C SER A 243 -7.65 8.44 4.57
N PRO A 244 -8.50 7.60 3.92
CA PRO A 244 -8.99 7.91 2.59
C PRO A 244 -9.88 9.13 2.55
N ILE A 245 -10.73 9.37 3.56
CA ILE A 245 -11.53 10.60 3.61
C ILE A 245 -10.62 11.83 3.69
N PHE A 246 -9.64 11.84 4.59
CA PHE A 246 -8.74 12.97 4.79
C PHE A 246 -7.92 13.29 3.53
N ILE A 247 -7.31 12.26 2.94
CA ILE A 247 -6.43 12.41 1.76
C ILE A 247 -7.24 12.69 0.49
N THR A 248 -8.39 12.05 0.32
CA THR A 248 -9.20 12.23 -0.91
C THR A 248 -9.94 13.57 -0.87
N LEU A 249 -10.53 13.97 0.27
CA LEU A 249 -11.19 15.27 0.39
C LEU A 249 -10.22 16.42 0.18
N GLY A 250 -9.02 16.37 0.78
CA GLY A 250 -8.00 17.38 0.52
C GLY A 250 -7.58 17.42 -0.95
N GLY A 251 -7.52 16.27 -1.62
CA GLY A 251 -7.28 16.18 -3.05
C GLY A 251 -8.38 16.85 -3.88
N ILE A 252 -9.64 16.60 -3.53
CA ILE A 252 -10.80 17.22 -4.17
C ILE A 252 -10.75 18.75 -4.06
N LEU A 253 -10.42 19.28 -2.87
CA LEU A 253 -10.33 20.71 -2.59
C LEU A 253 -9.20 21.40 -3.36
N LEU A 254 -8.11 20.69 -3.63
CA LEU A 254 -7.00 21.19 -4.46
C LEU A 254 -7.24 21.02 -5.97
N GLY A 255 -8.38 20.45 -6.36
CA GLY A 255 -8.79 20.31 -7.75
C GLY A 255 -8.32 19.04 -8.45
N PHE A 256 -7.77 18.05 -7.74
CA PHE A 256 -7.44 16.75 -8.35
C PHE A 256 -8.72 16.01 -8.76
N ARG A 257 -8.73 15.41 -9.96
CA ARG A 257 -9.85 14.67 -10.56
C ARG A 257 -9.32 13.51 -11.42
N GLY A 258 -10.20 12.58 -11.78
CA GLY A 258 -9.86 11.45 -12.66
C GLY A 258 -8.79 10.55 -12.05
N LEU A 259 -7.82 10.14 -12.86
CA LEU A 259 -6.73 9.24 -12.48
C LEU A 259 -5.99 9.72 -11.23
N ASP A 260 -5.66 11.01 -11.15
CA ASP A 260 -4.92 11.60 -10.03
C ASP A 260 -5.65 11.41 -8.69
N LEU A 261 -6.95 11.71 -8.68
CA LEU A 261 -7.76 11.58 -7.47
C LEU A 261 -8.01 10.11 -7.12
N GLY A 262 -8.27 9.28 -8.14
CA GLY A 262 -8.41 7.84 -7.96
C GLY A 262 -7.17 7.21 -7.37
N LEU A 263 -5.98 7.60 -7.83
CA LEU A 263 -4.71 7.12 -7.29
C LEU A 263 -4.53 7.53 -5.82
N LEU A 264 -4.80 8.80 -5.46
CA LEU A 264 -4.76 9.26 -4.07
C LEU A 264 -5.72 8.46 -3.18
N PHE A 265 -6.93 8.20 -3.67
CA PHE A 265 -7.91 7.38 -2.98
C PHE A 265 -7.42 5.93 -2.82
N PHE A 266 -7.03 5.23 -3.89
CA PHE A 266 -6.59 3.85 -3.83
C PHE A 266 -5.36 3.65 -2.92
N MET A 267 -4.41 4.59 -2.99
CA MET A 267 -3.20 4.57 -2.15
C MET A 267 -3.51 4.74 -0.66
N SER A 268 -4.54 5.51 -0.32
CA SER A 268 -4.94 5.77 1.06
C SER A 268 -5.98 4.78 1.62
N ALA A 269 -6.85 4.24 0.75
CA ALA A 269 -7.90 3.28 1.08
C ALA A 269 -7.40 1.84 1.19
N ALA A 270 -6.19 1.55 0.70
CA ALA A 270 -5.57 0.24 0.86
C ALA A 270 -5.39 -0.11 2.35
N PRO A 271 -5.52 -1.40 2.70
CA PRO A 271 -5.41 -1.87 4.07
C PRO A 271 -4.00 -1.68 4.63
N THR A 272 -3.83 -1.97 5.92
CA THR A 272 -2.52 -1.86 6.56
C THR A 272 -1.49 -2.80 5.89
N ALA A 273 -0.29 -2.30 5.62
CA ALA A 273 0.76 -3.09 4.97
C ALA A 273 1.21 -4.30 5.82
N ALA A 274 1.44 -5.44 5.18
CA ALA A 274 1.99 -6.63 5.84
C ALA A 274 3.36 -6.37 6.50
N ALA A 275 4.16 -5.46 5.93
CA ALA A 275 5.43 -5.01 6.50
C ALA A 275 5.30 -4.46 7.93
N SER A 276 4.12 -3.98 8.32
CA SER A 276 3.83 -3.52 9.68
C SER A 276 4.05 -4.59 10.74
N TYR A 277 3.70 -5.86 10.43
CA TYR A 277 3.92 -6.99 11.35
C TYR A 277 5.40 -7.28 11.56
N VAL A 278 6.15 -7.38 10.46
CA VAL A 278 7.60 -7.67 10.48
C VAL A 278 8.34 -6.60 11.29
N MET A 279 7.99 -5.33 11.07
CA MET A 279 8.62 -4.20 11.74
C MET A 279 8.25 -4.13 13.23
N ALA A 280 6.98 -4.34 13.57
CA ALA A 280 6.54 -4.41 14.96
C ALA A 280 7.29 -5.53 15.71
N ARG A 281 7.38 -6.73 15.12
CA ARG A 281 8.09 -7.85 15.74
C ARG A 281 9.59 -7.59 15.89
N ALA A 282 10.25 -7.05 14.87
CA ALA A 282 11.68 -6.78 14.89
C ALA A 282 12.07 -5.68 15.89
N MET A 283 11.16 -4.75 16.19
CA MET A 283 11.38 -3.64 17.11
C MET A 283 10.80 -3.89 18.52
N GLY A 284 10.41 -5.13 18.83
CA GLY A 284 9.90 -5.51 20.16
C GLY A 284 8.47 -5.04 20.47
N GLY A 285 7.72 -4.58 19.46
CA GLY A 285 6.31 -4.21 19.57
C GLY A 285 5.37 -5.42 19.55
N ASN A 286 4.09 -5.16 19.80
CA ASN A 286 3.02 -6.17 19.83
C ASN A 286 2.70 -6.71 18.42
N ALA A 287 3.39 -7.77 18.03
CA ALA A 287 3.23 -8.42 16.73
C ALA A 287 1.83 -9.02 16.54
N THR A 288 1.19 -9.53 17.59
CA THR A 288 -0.18 -10.07 17.54
C THR A 288 -1.19 -8.98 17.18
N LEU A 289 -1.08 -7.81 17.82
CA LEU A 289 -1.94 -6.67 17.48
C LEU A 289 -1.71 -6.21 16.03
N ALA A 290 -0.46 -6.14 15.57
CA ALA A 290 -0.15 -5.80 14.18
C ALA A 290 -0.79 -6.79 13.19
N ALA A 291 -0.69 -8.10 13.46
CA ALA A 291 -1.32 -9.13 12.64
C ALA A 291 -2.85 -8.98 12.61
N ASN A 292 -3.48 -8.70 13.75
CA ASN A 292 -4.93 -8.51 13.84
C ASN A 292 -5.39 -7.28 13.03
N ILE A 293 -4.65 -6.16 13.11
CA ILE A 293 -4.95 -4.97 12.31
C ILE A 293 -4.81 -5.27 10.82
N ILE A 294 -3.75 -5.97 10.39
CA ILE A 294 -3.55 -6.33 8.98
C ILE A 294 -4.69 -7.22 8.48
N ALA A 295 -5.04 -8.28 9.23
CA ALA A 295 -6.10 -9.19 8.83
C ALA A 295 -7.45 -8.48 8.74
N GLN A 296 -7.81 -7.71 9.78
CA GLN A 296 -9.07 -6.98 9.84
C GLN A 296 -9.15 -5.91 8.76
N THR A 297 -8.11 -5.10 8.57
CA THR A 297 -8.11 -4.07 7.52
C THR A 297 -8.16 -4.71 6.14
N THR A 298 -7.47 -5.82 5.89
CA THR A 298 -7.50 -6.48 4.58
C THR A 298 -8.91 -6.93 4.21
N VAL A 299 -9.60 -7.63 5.12
CA VAL A 299 -10.98 -8.08 4.89
C VAL A 299 -11.95 -6.89 4.78
N ALA A 300 -11.88 -5.94 5.71
CA ALA A 300 -12.78 -4.79 5.70
C ALA A 300 -12.54 -3.85 4.50
N SER A 301 -11.31 -3.78 3.99
CA SER A 301 -10.96 -2.93 2.83
C SER A 301 -11.69 -3.33 1.55
N LEU A 302 -12.08 -4.60 1.42
CA LEU A 302 -12.84 -5.07 0.26
C LEU A 302 -14.19 -4.35 0.15
N ILE A 303 -14.81 -4.06 1.29
CA ILE A 303 -16.09 -3.34 1.37
C ILE A 303 -15.84 -1.83 1.33
N THR A 304 -14.94 -1.31 2.17
CA THR A 304 -14.74 0.14 2.28
C THR A 304 -14.16 0.75 0.99
N CYS A 305 -13.27 0.03 0.30
CA CYS A 305 -12.74 0.48 -1.00
C CYS A 305 -13.85 0.50 -2.06
N THR A 306 -14.63 -0.59 -2.18
CA THR A 306 -15.75 -0.65 -3.13
C THR A 306 -16.75 0.49 -2.92
N LEU A 307 -17.13 0.77 -1.66
CA LEU A 307 -18.02 1.88 -1.33
C LEU A 307 -17.39 3.24 -1.66
N GLY A 308 -16.10 3.43 -1.37
CA GLY A 308 -15.40 4.67 -1.69
C GLY A 308 -15.30 4.92 -3.19
N ILE A 309 -15.02 3.89 -4.00
CA ILE A 309 -15.04 3.98 -5.46
C ILE A 309 -16.44 4.38 -5.93
N PHE A 310 -17.46 3.66 -5.48
CA PHE A 310 -18.85 3.92 -5.84
C PHE A 310 -19.27 5.36 -5.55
N VAL A 311 -18.89 5.90 -4.40
CA VAL A 311 -19.17 7.30 -4.03
C VAL A 311 -18.47 8.25 -4.99
N LEU A 312 -17.15 8.11 -5.16
CA LEU A 312 -16.36 9.02 -6.00
C LEU A 312 -16.80 8.99 -7.47
N SER A 313 -17.08 7.81 -8.01
CA SER A 313 -17.51 7.63 -9.39
C SER A 313 -18.95 8.11 -9.61
N SER A 314 -19.84 7.96 -8.61
CA SER A 314 -21.20 8.52 -8.67
C SER A 314 -21.23 10.04 -8.72
N PHE A 315 -20.23 10.71 -8.12
CA PHE A 315 -20.04 12.15 -8.23
C PHE A 315 -19.23 12.58 -9.48
N GLY A 316 -18.82 11.64 -10.34
CA GLY A 316 -18.00 11.92 -11.52
C GLY A 316 -16.62 12.46 -11.19
N LEU A 317 -16.08 12.12 -10.01
CA LEU A 317 -14.79 12.61 -9.54
C LEU A 317 -13.62 11.73 -10.02
N ILE A 318 -13.88 10.44 -10.28
CA ILE A 318 -12.93 9.44 -10.76
C ILE A 318 -13.53 8.59 -11.88
#